data_AF-A0A821YFA0-F1
#
_entry.id   AF-A0A821YFA0-F1
#
_cell.length_a   1.000
_cell.length_b   1.000
_cell.length_c   1.000
_cell.angle_alpha   90.00
_cell.angle_beta   90.00
_cell.angle_gamma   90.00
#
_symmetry.space_group_name_H-M   'P 1'
#
loop_
_entity.id
_entity.type
_entity.pdbx_description
1 polymer ?
#
loop_
_entity_poly.entity_id
_entity_poly.type
_entity_poly.pdbx_seq_one_letter_code
_entity_poly.pdbx_strand_id
1 'polypeptide(L)'
;VSTVADYWQWLQNSFVSNIRAQQWYNGDPPRNLNGFINDKNNRLIGWVVMRQLRVRPEYDCRIPDMFRGTVRWCSSDYKIWTADRRSFQPGWTLNASNISYSQSIQNAFKYRPSNEIDSYSHMTDHAFYDGGGYIYEFRGRLNDIKKNLTVLQQLSWIDRLTRAIFIQFSLYNPNAELFTSAIITVEFLVTSGLISSSRFDPFRFHNNLKGFSSVFHLICATIFLVLIIYLTLTEIQSLIRKKQAYFRVFWFYIEWSIIGCSWTSVGLVIWRYREMSRIGILFHKTNGMQYLNLELVASVDNYLTCLLGLCCYLAMIKLIGFFRFNRRLSVFNRTLQYAAKDLLYFSLQFSIIAFAFIALFYLLFTAAVQSCSTLLLTTQMFIEEHDVQTHLEYEEQVHRFSERIDQLLAALERVGSY
;
A
#
# COMPACT_ATOMS: atom_id res chain seq x y z
N VAL A 1 12.86 10.21 6.55
CA VAL A 1 13.50 9.66 7.76
C VAL A 1 14.54 8.67 7.32
N SER A 2 15.82 8.89 7.61
CA SER A 2 16.93 8.06 7.08
C SER A 2 17.62 7.22 8.15
N THR A 3 17.58 7.61 9.42
CA THR A 3 18.12 6.82 10.53
C THR A 3 17.07 6.52 11.61
N VAL A 4 17.36 5.54 12.47
CA VAL A 4 16.49 5.18 13.61
C VAL A 4 16.38 6.34 14.61
N ALA A 5 17.46 7.10 14.78
CA ALA A 5 17.46 8.31 15.62
C ALA A 5 16.52 9.37 15.04
N ASP A 6 16.58 9.60 13.72
CA ASP A 6 15.67 10.54 13.05
C ASP A 6 14.22 10.09 13.16
N TYR A 7 13.96 8.77 13.11
CA TYR A 7 12.61 8.23 13.29
C TYR A 7 12.05 8.54 14.67
N TRP A 8 12.85 8.33 15.73
CA TRP A 8 12.45 8.68 17.10
C TRP A 8 12.24 10.19 17.27
N GLN A 9 13.12 11.01 16.69
CA GLN A 9 12.98 12.47 16.74
C GLN A 9 11.72 12.93 16.02
N TRP A 10 11.44 12.39 14.83
CA TRP A 10 10.22 12.65 14.08
C TRP A 10 8.97 12.24 14.87
N LEU A 11 8.98 11.04 15.48
CA LEU A 11 7.90 10.55 16.32
C LEU A 11 7.58 11.53 17.46
N GLN A 12 8.60 11.93 18.23
CA GLN A 12 8.42 12.73 19.43
C GLN A 12 8.07 14.20 19.15
N ASN A 13 8.69 14.79 18.13
CA ASN A 13 8.58 16.22 17.86
C ASN A 13 7.45 16.56 16.87
N SER A 14 7.33 15.78 15.79
CA SER A 14 6.42 16.08 14.68
C SER A 14 5.16 15.24 14.74
N PHE A 15 5.28 13.92 14.94
CA PHE A 15 4.11 13.05 14.89
C PHE A 15 3.20 13.23 16.11
N VAL A 16 3.75 13.14 17.33
CA VAL A 16 2.96 13.23 18.57
C VAL A 16 2.29 14.60 18.75
N SER A 17 2.90 15.69 18.29
CA SER A 17 2.26 17.02 18.32
C SER A 17 1.09 17.09 17.34
N ASN A 18 1.19 16.42 16.18
CA ASN A 18 0.17 16.49 15.14
C ASN A 18 -1.04 15.58 15.37
N ILE A 19 -0.93 14.51 16.16
CA ILE A 19 -2.07 13.60 16.44
C ILE A 19 -3.15 14.23 17.35
N ARG A 20 -2.95 15.45 17.84
CA ARG A 20 -3.95 16.18 18.63
C ARG A 20 -3.95 17.67 18.32
N ALA A 21 -5.14 18.28 18.39
CA ALA A 21 -5.32 19.72 18.30
C ALA A 21 -4.42 20.45 19.32
N GLN A 22 -3.51 21.27 18.81
CA GLN A 22 -2.70 22.17 19.63
C GLN A 22 -3.43 23.49 19.91
N GLN A 23 -2.83 24.31 20.77
CA GLN A 23 -3.28 25.67 21.02
C GLN A 23 -3.36 26.49 19.72
N TRP A 24 -4.24 27.48 19.72
CA TRP A 24 -4.36 28.43 18.62
C TRP A 24 -3.15 29.37 18.57
N TYR A 25 -3.00 30.09 17.46
CA TYR A 25 -1.90 31.04 17.27
C TYR A 25 -1.86 32.15 18.33
N ASN A 26 -3.00 32.44 18.96
CA ASN A 26 -3.18 33.42 20.03
C ASN A 26 -3.02 32.81 21.44
N GLY A 27 -2.59 31.54 21.55
CA GLY A 27 -2.42 30.84 22.82
C GLY A 27 -3.70 30.26 23.42
N ASP A 28 -4.87 30.48 22.80
CA ASP A 28 -6.12 29.93 23.32
C ASP A 28 -6.16 28.40 23.24
N PRO A 29 -6.73 27.73 24.26
CA PRO A 29 -6.91 26.29 24.22
C PRO A 29 -7.92 25.92 23.11
N PRO A 30 -7.75 24.76 22.44
CA PRO A 30 -8.64 24.30 21.39
C PRO A 30 -9.95 23.74 21.99
N ARG A 31 -10.82 24.64 22.47
CA ARG A 31 -12.12 24.29 23.06
C ARG A 31 -12.98 23.55 22.03
N ASN A 32 -13.68 22.50 22.48
CA ASN A 32 -14.56 21.63 21.67
C ASN A 32 -13.87 20.84 20.54
N LEU A 33 -12.54 20.85 20.46
CA LEU A 33 -11.77 20.08 19.48
C LEU A 33 -11.16 18.80 20.10
N ASN A 34 -11.81 18.27 21.14
CA ASN A 34 -11.38 17.04 21.78
C ASN A 34 -11.45 15.88 20.77
N GLY A 35 -10.31 15.22 20.55
CA GLY A 35 -10.19 14.13 19.58
C GLY A 35 -9.92 14.58 18.15
N PHE A 36 -9.84 15.89 17.86
CA PHE A 36 -9.33 16.36 16.57
C PHE A 36 -7.81 16.32 16.53
N ILE A 37 -7.26 16.08 15.35
CA ILE A 37 -5.82 16.20 15.11
C ILE A 37 -5.45 17.68 14.90
N ASN A 38 -4.16 17.98 14.74
CA ASN A 38 -3.67 19.37 14.72
C ASN A 38 -4.15 20.22 13.52
N ASP A 39 -4.74 19.60 12.50
CA ASP A 39 -5.41 20.30 11.41
C ASP A 39 -6.76 20.91 11.80
N LYS A 40 -7.31 20.53 12.97
CA LYS A 40 -8.57 21.01 13.55
C LYS A 40 -9.81 20.72 12.70
N ASN A 41 -9.67 19.90 11.65
CA ASN A 41 -10.73 19.53 10.72
C ASN A 41 -11.00 18.03 10.77
N ASN A 42 -9.98 17.20 10.98
CA ASN A 42 -10.13 15.75 11.04
C ASN A 42 -10.19 15.28 12.48
N ARG A 43 -11.20 14.48 12.80
CA ARG A 43 -11.37 13.82 14.09
C ARG A 43 -10.72 12.43 14.06
N LEU A 44 -9.85 12.16 15.02
CA LEU A 44 -9.30 10.84 15.26
C LEU A 44 -10.37 9.92 15.84
N ILE A 45 -10.54 8.74 15.24
CA ILE A 45 -11.42 7.68 15.73
C ILE A 45 -10.57 6.73 16.59
N GLY A 46 -10.89 6.65 17.89
CA GLY A 46 -10.12 5.86 18.84
C GLY A 46 -8.75 6.49 19.14
N TRP A 47 -7.68 5.78 18.84
CA TRP A 47 -6.30 6.22 19.06
C TRP A 47 -5.37 5.74 17.95
N VAL A 48 -4.16 6.29 17.90
CA VAL A 48 -3.12 5.81 16.98
C VAL A 48 -2.49 4.54 17.54
N VAL A 49 -2.15 3.59 16.67
CA VAL A 49 -1.48 2.33 16.99
C VAL A 49 -0.13 2.29 16.26
N MET A 50 0.97 2.03 16.98
CA MET A 50 2.28 1.72 16.40
C MET A 50 2.54 0.22 16.55
N ARG A 51 2.51 -0.50 15.44
CA ARG A 51 2.72 -1.95 15.36
C ARG A 51 4.10 -2.23 14.77
N GLN A 52 4.82 -3.16 15.38
CA GLN A 52 6.17 -3.56 14.95
C GLN A 52 6.22 -5.05 14.61
N LEU A 53 6.93 -5.37 13.54
CA LEU A 53 7.34 -6.73 13.20
C LEU A 53 8.85 -6.92 13.33
N ARG A 54 9.23 -8.11 13.78
CA ARG A 54 10.60 -8.50 14.10
C ARG A 54 10.88 -9.89 13.58
N VAL A 55 12.16 -10.18 13.32
CA VAL A 55 12.63 -11.51 12.91
C VAL A 55 13.41 -12.20 14.01
N ARG A 56 13.40 -13.53 13.98
CA ARG A 56 14.24 -14.38 14.82
C ARG A 56 15.60 -14.57 14.16
N PRO A 57 16.71 -14.24 14.84
CA PRO A 57 18.05 -14.36 14.26
C PRO A 57 18.47 -15.82 13.99
N GLU A 58 17.87 -16.77 14.69
CA GLU A 58 18.29 -18.19 14.74
C GLU A 58 18.01 -18.98 13.44
N TYR A 59 17.04 -18.56 12.63
CA TYR A 59 16.51 -19.43 11.57
C TYR A 59 17.25 -19.35 10.23
N ASP A 60 17.69 -18.16 9.82
CA ASP A 60 18.00 -17.91 8.40
C ASP A 60 19.30 -17.14 8.16
N CYS A 61 20.06 -16.79 9.22
CA CYS A 61 21.41 -16.28 9.03
C CYS A 61 22.49 -17.17 9.63
N ARG A 62 23.30 -17.76 8.74
CA ARG A 62 24.49 -18.52 9.09
C ARG A 62 25.73 -17.69 8.79
N ILE A 63 26.49 -17.39 9.82
CA ILE A 63 27.76 -16.69 9.70
C ILE A 63 28.81 -17.72 9.21
N PRO A 64 29.50 -17.47 8.09
CA PRO A 64 30.57 -18.36 7.62
C PRO A 64 31.64 -18.56 8.70
N ASP A 65 32.19 -19.76 8.80
CA ASP A 65 33.08 -20.17 9.90
C ASP A 65 34.29 -19.24 10.07
N MET A 66 34.84 -18.77 8.94
CA MET A 66 35.94 -17.80 8.89
C MET A 66 35.65 -16.47 9.59
N PHE A 67 34.38 -16.06 9.70
CA PHE A 67 33.96 -14.79 10.31
C PHE A 67 33.40 -14.93 11.72
N ARG A 68 33.29 -16.15 12.27
CA ARG A 68 32.73 -16.37 13.62
C ARG A 68 33.53 -15.68 14.74
N GLY A 69 34.83 -15.42 14.53
CA GLY A 69 35.66 -14.68 15.47
C GLY A 69 35.35 -13.18 15.54
N THR A 70 34.87 -12.60 14.44
CA THR A 70 34.67 -11.14 14.28
C THR A 70 33.19 -10.76 14.34
N VAL A 71 32.33 -11.52 13.67
CA VAL A 71 30.90 -11.27 13.58
C VAL A 71 30.18 -12.19 14.56
N ARG A 72 29.58 -11.60 15.60
CA ARG A 72 28.87 -12.35 16.66
C ARG A 72 27.36 -12.50 16.39
N TRP A 73 26.82 -11.73 15.47
CA TRP A 73 25.38 -11.64 15.26
C TRP A 73 25.07 -11.43 13.78
N CYS A 74 23.91 -11.93 13.36
CA CYS A 74 23.40 -11.70 12.03
C CYS A 74 21.86 -11.70 12.06
N SER A 75 21.26 -11.11 11.03
CA SER A 75 19.82 -11.02 10.87
C SER A 75 19.45 -11.19 9.40
N SER A 76 18.34 -11.84 9.10
CA SER A 76 17.86 -12.09 7.75
C SER A 76 16.75 -11.12 7.34
N ASP A 77 16.36 -11.15 6.08
CA ASP A 77 15.14 -10.48 5.62
C ASP A 77 13.88 -11.06 6.30
N TYR A 78 12.81 -10.27 6.27
CA TYR A 78 11.53 -10.69 6.82
C TYR A 78 10.90 -11.78 5.95
N LYS A 79 10.54 -12.89 6.58
CA LYS A 79 9.71 -13.94 6.00
C LYS A 79 8.69 -14.36 7.06
N ILE A 80 7.51 -14.82 6.62
CA ILE A 80 6.42 -15.18 7.55
C ILE A 80 6.88 -16.24 8.58
N TRP A 81 7.74 -17.18 8.18
CA TRP A 81 8.25 -18.23 9.08
C TRP A 81 9.43 -17.80 9.95
N THR A 82 10.12 -16.69 9.61
CA THR A 82 11.21 -16.12 10.43
C THR A 82 10.70 -15.05 11.40
N ALA A 83 9.41 -14.70 11.35
CA ALA A 83 8.78 -13.72 12.24
C ALA A 83 8.86 -14.14 13.72
N ASP A 84 9.22 -13.20 14.60
CA ASP A 84 9.27 -13.46 16.04
C ASP A 84 7.93 -13.23 16.71
N ARG A 85 7.29 -14.33 17.12
CA ARG A 85 5.97 -14.35 17.78
C ARG A 85 6.03 -14.58 19.30
N ARG A 86 7.20 -14.47 19.93
CA ARG A 86 7.35 -14.66 21.39
C ARG A 86 6.85 -13.44 22.16
N SER A 87 6.37 -13.63 23.38
CA SER A 87 6.07 -12.51 24.28
C SER A 87 7.29 -12.20 25.12
N PHE A 88 7.71 -10.94 25.11
CA PHE A 88 8.89 -10.46 25.83
C PHE A 88 8.49 -9.55 26.99
N GLN A 89 9.43 -9.40 27.92
CA GLN A 89 9.44 -8.34 28.90
C GLN A 89 10.08 -7.08 28.32
N PRO A 90 9.85 -5.91 28.94
CA PRO A 90 10.48 -4.66 28.51
C PRO A 90 11.99 -4.79 28.31
N GLY A 91 12.47 -4.36 27.13
CA GLY A 91 13.87 -4.51 26.73
C GLY A 91 14.20 -5.78 25.94
N TRP A 92 13.20 -6.45 25.35
CA TRP A 92 13.37 -7.69 24.56
C TRP A 92 14.01 -8.85 25.34
N THR A 93 13.71 -8.94 26.63
CA THR A 93 14.19 -10.01 27.51
C THR A 93 13.10 -11.04 27.79
N LEU A 94 13.48 -12.30 27.97
CA LEU A 94 12.55 -13.36 28.39
C LEU A 94 12.45 -13.47 29.92
N ASN A 95 13.46 -12.97 30.62
CA ASN A 95 13.55 -13.04 32.07
C ASN A 95 12.70 -11.93 32.71
N ALA A 96 12.08 -12.25 33.84
CA ALA A 96 11.36 -11.25 34.62
C ALA A 96 12.32 -10.18 35.15
N SER A 97 12.02 -8.90 34.89
CA SER A 97 12.70 -7.78 35.50
C SER A 97 12.02 -7.39 36.82
N ASN A 98 12.79 -7.05 37.85
CA ASN A 98 12.24 -6.48 39.11
C ASN A 98 11.66 -5.06 38.94
N ILE A 99 11.83 -4.45 37.76
CA ILE A 99 11.34 -3.11 37.46
C ILE A 99 9.91 -3.21 36.90
N SER A 100 8.96 -2.57 37.58
CA SER A 100 7.58 -2.48 37.12
C SER A 100 7.40 -1.25 36.21
N TYR A 101 7.18 -1.49 34.93
CA TYR A 101 6.82 -0.45 33.95
C TYR A 101 5.30 -0.27 33.89
N SER A 102 4.83 0.83 33.29
CA SER A 102 3.41 1.04 33.05
C SER A 102 2.81 -0.06 32.16
N GLN A 103 1.52 -0.34 32.32
CA GLN A 103 0.84 -1.40 31.56
C GLN A 103 0.94 -1.20 30.04
N SER A 104 0.94 0.05 29.56
CA SER A 104 1.09 0.38 28.14
C SER A 104 2.47 -0.04 27.60
N ILE A 105 3.53 0.17 28.38
CA ILE A 105 4.89 -0.24 28.01
C ILE A 105 5.02 -1.75 28.08
N GLN A 106 4.51 -2.39 29.15
CA GLN A 106 4.57 -3.85 29.26
C GLN A 106 3.84 -4.54 28.09
N ASN A 107 2.68 -4.03 27.70
CA ASN A 107 1.93 -4.58 26.56
C ASN A 107 2.65 -4.38 25.22
N ALA A 108 3.51 -3.36 25.09
CA ALA A 108 4.25 -3.10 23.87
C ALA A 108 5.33 -4.14 23.53
N PHE A 109 5.72 -5.00 24.49
CA PHE A 109 6.68 -6.09 24.28
C PHE A 109 5.99 -7.47 24.19
N LYS A 110 4.66 -7.53 24.33
CA LYS A 110 3.89 -8.76 24.15
C LYS A 110 3.42 -8.88 22.70
N TYR A 111 3.60 -10.07 22.13
CA TYR A 111 3.14 -10.34 20.77
C TYR A 111 1.62 -10.48 20.78
N ARG A 112 0.95 -9.80 19.85
CA ARG A 112 -0.48 -9.97 19.60
C ARG A 112 -0.71 -10.58 18.21
N PRO A 113 -1.52 -11.65 18.10
CA PRO A 113 -1.87 -12.24 16.82
C PRO A 113 -2.86 -11.35 16.04
N SER A 114 -2.89 -11.53 14.71
CA SER A 114 -3.70 -10.71 13.79
C SER A 114 -5.20 -10.70 14.11
N ASN A 115 -5.73 -11.83 14.58
CA ASN A 115 -7.15 -11.98 14.95
C ASN A 115 -7.54 -11.16 16.20
N GLU A 116 -6.62 -10.91 17.12
CA GLU A 116 -6.86 -10.08 18.30
C GLU A 116 -6.82 -8.58 17.95
N ILE A 117 -5.95 -8.21 17.01
CA ILE A 117 -5.75 -6.82 16.58
C ILE A 117 -6.77 -6.41 15.51
N ASP A 118 -7.42 -7.38 14.86
CA ASP A 118 -8.25 -7.16 13.68
C ASP A 118 -7.46 -6.50 12.54
N SER A 119 -6.21 -6.96 12.34
CA SER A 119 -5.28 -6.45 11.33
C SER A 119 -4.95 -7.52 10.28
N TYR A 120 -4.73 -7.07 9.05
CA TYR A 120 -4.52 -7.92 7.88
C TYR A 120 -3.04 -7.91 7.49
N SER A 121 -2.67 -8.81 6.58
CA SER A 121 -1.30 -8.84 6.07
C SER A 121 -1.11 -7.69 5.07
N HIS A 122 0.05 -7.06 5.11
CA HIS A 122 0.37 -5.91 4.26
C HIS A 122 1.43 -6.30 3.24
N MET A 123 1.14 -6.02 1.98
CA MET A 123 2.13 -6.05 0.91
C MET A 123 2.73 -4.65 0.77
N THR A 124 4.04 -4.54 0.93
CA THR A 124 4.81 -3.32 0.68
C THR A 124 5.76 -3.57 -0.49
N ASP A 125 6.54 -2.56 -0.87
CA ASP A 125 7.50 -2.64 -1.97
C ASP A 125 8.63 -3.64 -1.68
N HIS A 126 8.99 -3.83 -0.40
CA HIS A 126 10.11 -4.69 -0.01
C HIS A 126 9.67 -6.11 0.38
N ALA A 127 8.58 -6.28 1.14
CA ALA A 127 8.18 -7.60 1.64
C ALA A 127 6.68 -7.72 1.94
N PHE A 128 6.24 -8.96 2.13
CA PHE A 128 4.90 -9.27 2.62
C PHE A 128 4.95 -9.49 4.14
N TYR A 129 4.29 -8.60 4.89
CA TYR A 129 4.24 -8.62 6.35
C TYR A 129 2.94 -9.21 6.87
N ASP A 130 3.00 -9.98 7.96
CA ASP A 130 1.80 -10.53 8.57
C ASP A 130 1.03 -9.47 9.39
N GLY A 131 -0.23 -9.75 9.70
CA GLY A 131 -1.10 -8.82 10.45
C GLY A 131 -0.84 -8.81 11.97
N GLY A 132 0.07 -9.65 12.47
CA GLY A 132 0.43 -9.70 13.88
C GLY A 132 1.47 -8.64 14.26
N GLY A 133 1.88 -8.64 15.52
CA GLY A 133 3.07 -7.90 15.94
C GLY A 133 3.02 -7.39 17.37
N TYR A 134 3.99 -6.54 17.67
CA TYR A 134 4.15 -5.86 18.96
C TYR A 134 3.57 -4.47 18.87
N ILE A 135 2.70 -4.08 19.82
CA ILE A 135 1.86 -2.89 19.65
C ILE A 135 2.02 -1.91 20.80
N TYR A 136 2.31 -0.66 20.46
CA TYR A 136 2.19 0.48 21.35
C TYR A 136 0.99 1.35 20.95
N GLU A 137 0.12 1.65 21.93
CA GLU A 137 -1.09 2.46 21.74
C GLU A 137 -0.84 3.90 22.23
N PHE A 138 -1.07 4.91 21.39
CA PHE A 138 -0.89 6.32 21.75
C PHE A 138 -2.08 6.86 22.58
N ARG A 139 -2.20 6.39 23.82
CA ARG A 139 -3.28 6.73 24.77
C ARG A 139 -2.80 7.67 25.88
N GLY A 140 -3.72 8.42 26.50
CA GLY A 140 -3.41 9.28 27.66
C GLY A 140 -3.24 10.75 27.29
N ARG A 141 -2.42 11.54 27.98
CA ARG A 141 -2.08 12.93 27.60
C ARG A 141 -0.85 12.97 26.69
N LEU A 142 -0.64 14.07 25.96
CA LEU A 142 0.54 14.21 25.08
C LEU A 142 1.86 14.05 25.85
N ASN A 143 1.95 14.61 27.05
CA ASN A 143 3.16 14.50 27.88
C ASN A 143 3.43 13.06 28.32
N ASP A 144 2.38 12.30 28.65
CA ASP A 144 2.51 10.88 29.02
C ASP A 144 2.98 10.04 27.83
N ILE A 145 2.44 10.33 26.64
CA ILE A 145 2.84 9.68 25.39
C ILE A 145 4.32 9.96 25.10
N LYS A 146 4.76 11.23 25.19
CA LYS A 146 6.17 11.60 24.98
C LYS A 146 7.08 10.89 25.99
N LYS A 147 6.70 10.85 27.27
CA LYS A 147 7.44 10.14 28.32
C LYS A 147 7.52 8.63 28.06
N ASN A 148 6.43 8.01 27.60
CA ASN A 148 6.45 6.60 27.26
C ASN A 148 7.34 6.31 26.04
N LEU A 149 7.33 7.18 25.02
CA LEU A 149 8.21 7.03 23.86
C LEU A 149 9.69 7.15 24.23
N THR A 150 10.06 8.06 25.14
CA THR A 150 11.45 8.14 25.61
C THR A 150 11.86 6.88 26.37
N VAL A 151 10.96 6.29 27.17
CA VAL A 151 11.22 5.00 27.82
C VAL A 151 11.33 3.86 26.81
N LEU A 152 10.47 3.80 25.79
CA LEU A 152 10.56 2.80 24.72
C LEU A 152 11.87 2.92 23.92
N GLN A 153 12.34 4.14 23.69
CA GLN A 153 13.62 4.39 23.05
C GLN A 153 14.79 3.90 23.93
N GLN A 154 14.76 4.17 25.23
CA GLN A 154 15.76 3.68 26.19
C GLN A 154 15.79 2.15 26.26
N LEU A 155 14.62 1.51 26.17
CA LEU A 155 14.47 0.06 26.14
C LEU A 155 14.77 -0.56 24.77
N SER A 156 15.27 0.21 23.80
CA SER A 156 15.55 -0.26 22.44
C SER A 156 14.38 -1.01 21.80
N TRP A 157 13.15 -0.47 21.95
CA TRP A 157 11.96 -1.08 21.37
C TRP A 157 12.11 -1.26 19.85
N ILE A 158 12.84 -0.35 19.19
CA ILE A 158 13.29 -0.52 17.81
C ILE A 158 14.77 -0.93 17.87
N ASP A 159 15.10 -2.07 17.29
CA ASP A 159 16.48 -2.55 17.23
C ASP A 159 16.77 -3.17 15.85
N ARG A 160 17.96 -3.77 15.70
CA ARG A 160 18.41 -4.43 14.47
C ARG A 160 17.54 -5.60 13.98
N LEU A 161 16.70 -6.18 14.84
CA LEU A 161 15.79 -7.29 14.48
C LEU A 161 14.44 -6.78 14.00
N THR A 162 14.14 -5.49 14.19
CA THR A 162 12.96 -4.85 13.62
C THR A 162 13.05 -4.86 12.09
N ARG A 163 11.93 -5.16 11.42
CA ARG A 163 11.84 -5.19 9.95
C ARG A 163 10.80 -4.23 9.40
N ALA A 164 9.73 -3.99 10.13
CA ALA A 164 8.75 -2.99 9.75
C ALA A 164 8.06 -2.41 10.97
N ILE A 165 7.70 -1.14 10.87
CA ILE A 165 6.83 -0.45 11.80
C ILE A 165 5.70 0.17 11.01
N PHE A 166 4.47 -0.09 11.46
CA PHE A 166 3.25 0.46 10.91
C PHE A 166 2.61 1.37 11.96
N ILE A 167 2.42 2.63 11.61
CA ILE A 167 1.60 3.56 12.38
C ILE A 167 0.23 3.62 11.70
N GLN A 168 -0.79 3.13 12.40
CA GLN A 168 -2.14 2.94 11.88
C GLN A 168 -3.13 3.76 12.67
N PHE A 169 -3.97 4.51 11.97
CA PHE A 169 -5.04 5.30 12.58
C PHE A 169 -6.16 5.61 11.60
N SER A 170 -7.32 5.94 12.16
CA SER A 170 -8.55 6.21 11.41
C SER A 170 -8.99 7.64 11.70
N LEU A 171 -9.32 8.40 10.65
CA LEU A 171 -9.79 9.77 10.73
C LEU A 171 -11.21 9.88 10.18
N TYR A 172 -11.95 10.88 10.66
CA TYR A 172 -13.23 11.31 10.10
C TYR A 172 -13.25 12.82 9.92
N ASN A 173 -13.56 13.25 8.71
CA ASN A 173 -13.78 14.64 8.37
C ASN A 173 -15.29 14.94 8.38
N PRO A 174 -15.80 15.73 9.34
CA PRO A 174 -17.21 16.09 9.39
C PRO A 174 -17.62 17.06 8.28
N ASN A 175 -16.69 17.85 7.72
CA ASN A 175 -17.01 18.82 6.67
C ASN A 175 -17.24 18.14 5.32
N ALA A 176 -16.44 17.10 5.02
CA ALA A 176 -16.54 16.33 3.79
C ALA A 176 -17.31 15.01 3.94
N GLU A 177 -17.72 14.66 5.16
CA GLU A 177 -18.36 13.39 5.52
C GLU A 177 -17.55 12.15 5.07
N LEU A 178 -16.22 12.26 5.15
CA LEU A 178 -15.27 11.24 4.69
C LEU A 178 -14.57 10.59 5.88
N PHE A 179 -14.50 9.27 5.85
CA PHE A 179 -13.59 8.50 6.69
C PHE A 179 -12.27 8.34 5.95
N THR A 180 -11.17 8.21 6.68
CA THR A 180 -9.85 7.97 6.07
C THR A 180 -9.09 6.98 6.92
N SER A 181 -8.66 5.88 6.32
CA SER A 181 -7.68 4.97 6.93
C SER A 181 -6.28 5.45 6.56
N ALA A 182 -5.44 5.67 7.57
CA ALA A 182 -4.07 6.16 7.40
C ALA A 182 -3.08 5.12 7.92
N ILE A 183 -2.10 4.80 7.08
CA ILE A 183 -1.01 3.87 7.41
C ILE A 183 0.30 4.54 7.00
N ILE A 184 1.17 4.75 7.97
CA ILE A 184 2.54 5.19 7.73
C ILE A 184 3.45 4.01 8.04
N THR A 185 4.22 3.58 7.05
CA THR A 185 5.08 2.41 7.13
C THR A 185 6.54 2.84 7.10
N VAL A 186 7.34 2.23 7.97
CA VAL A 186 8.79 2.35 7.94
C VAL A 186 9.39 0.96 7.96
N GLU A 187 10.08 0.61 6.88
CA GLU A 187 10.74 -0.67 6.67
C GLU A 187 12.23 -0.54 7.00
N PHE A 188 12.75 -1.54 7.69
CA PHE A 188 14.12 -1.61 8.16
C PHE A 188 14.83 -2.71 7.38
N LEU A 189 15.71 -2.30 6.48
CA LEU A 189 16.50 -3.19 5.65
C LEU A 189 17.59 -3.88 6.50
N VAL A 190 18.01 -5.08 6.08
CA VAL A 190 19.13 -5.79 6.73
C VAL A 190 20.43 -5.00 6.65
N THR A 191 20.59 -4.18 5.61
CA THR A 191 21.71 -3.24 5.42
C THR A 191 21.65 -2.03 6.35
N SER A 192 20.70 -1.99 7.30
CA SER A 192 20.42 -0.87 8.21
C SER A 192 19.85 0.40 7.55
N GLY A 193 19.47 0.31 6.28
CA GLY A 193 18.71 1.35 5.60
C GLY A 193 17.24 1.40 6.04
N LEU A 194 16.62 2.57 5.85
CA LEU A 194 15.23 2.82 6.18
C LEU A 194 14.47 3.26 4.94
N ILE A 195 13.35 2.60 4.65
CA ILE A 195 12.40 2.98 3.60
C ILE A 195 11.11 3.39 4.27
N SER A 196 10.61 4.59 3.95
CA SER A 196 9.36 5.09 4.50
C SER A 196 8.32 5.25 3.40
N SER A 197 7.10 4.76 3.63
CA SER A 197 5.96 4.94 2.74
C SER A 197 4.72 5.36 3.55
N SER A 198 3.77 6.00 2.90
CA SER A 198 2.52 6.42 3.53
C SER A 198 1.35 6.18 2.60
N ARG A 199 0.27 5.63 3.13
CA ARG A 199 -0.97 5.36 2.41
C ARG A 199 -2.14 5.96 3.17
N PHE A 200 -2.97 6.72 2.45
CA PHE A 200 -4.18 7.33 2.96
C PHE A 200 -5.33 6.94 2.05
N ASP A 201 -6.28 6.19 2.58
CA ASP A 201 -7.43 5.69 1.83
C ASP A 201 -8.72 6.37 2.35
N PRO A 202 -9.19 7.43 1.68
CA PRO A 202 -10.45 8.06 2.01
C PRO A 202 -11.63 7.26 1.44
N PHE A 203 -12.69 7.09 2.23
CA PHE A 203 -13.91 6.42 1.79
C PHE A 203 -15.15 7.03 2.46
N ARG A 204 -16.31 6.90 1.81
CA ARG A 204 -17.58 7.44 2.30
C ARG A 204 -18.43 6.37 2.98
N PHE A 205 -18.94 6.68 4.17
CA PHE A 205 -19.95 5.86 4.80
C PHE A 205 -21.35 6.27 4.33
N HIS A 206 -21.89 5.53 3.35
CA HIS A 206 -23.26 5.70 2.89
C HIS A 206 -24.26 5.02 3.84
N ASN A 207 -24.56 5.66 4.97
CA ASN A 207 -25.59 5.18 5.90
C ASN A 207 -26.72 6.18 6.15
N ASN A 208 -26.51 7.44 5.74
CA ASN A 208 -27.54 8.45 5.88
C ASN A 208 -28.47 8.42 4.67
N LEU A 209 -29.57 7.66 4.78
CA LEU A 209 -30.75 7.72 3.89
C LEU A 209 -31.46 9.09 3.90
N LYS A 210 -30.88 10.10 4.53
CA LYS A 210 -31.44 11.44 4.70
C LYS A 210 -30.87 12.36 3.64
N GLY A 211 -31.51 12.40 2.48
CA GLY A 211 -31.20 13.36 1.43
C GLY A 211 -31.52 12.86 0.02
N PHE A 212 -31.80 13.80 -0.89
CA PHE A 212 -32.10 13.52 -2.29
C PHE A 212 -30.99 12.69 -2.98
N SER A 213 -29.73 13.02 -2.67
CA SER A 213 -28.56 12.29 -3.20
C SER A 213 -28.57 10.81 -2.81
N SER A 214 -28.89 10.46 -1.55
CA SER A 214 -28.91 9.05 -1.13
C SER A 214 -30.04 8.26 -1.80
N VAL A 215 -31.21 8.87 -2.01
CA VAL A 215 -32.32 8.23 -2.71
C VAL A 215 -31.98 8.02 -4.18
N PHE A 216 -31.38 9.02 -4.83
CA PHE A 216 -30.90 8.91 -6.21
C PHE A 216 -29.89 7.76 -6.37
N HIS A 217 -28.89 7.66 -5.50
CA HIS A 217 -27.93 6.55 -5.51
C HIS A 217 -28.61 5.18 -5.38
N LEU A 218 -29.63 5.06 -4.52
CA LEU A 218 -30.40 3.82 -4.36
C LEU A 218 -31.15 3.45 -5.64
N ILE A 219 -31.79 4.42 -6.29
CA ILE A 219 -32.49 4.23 -7.58
C ILE A 219 -31.51 3.83 -8.68
N CYS A 220 -30.34 4.47 -8.77
CA CYS A 220 -29.31 4.10 -9.73
C CYS A 220 -28.79 2.69 -9.48
N ALA A 221 -28.58 2.32 -8.22
CA ALA A 221 -28.13 0.97 -7.85
C ALA A 221 -29.19 -0.10 -8.19
N THR A 222 -30.48 0.18 -7.97
CA THR A 222 -31.55 -0.77 -8.32
C THR A 222 -31.68 -0.93 -9.83
N ILE A 223 -31.61 0.16 -10.61
CA ILE A 223 -31.59 0.11 -12.07
C ILE A 223 -30.38 -0.67 -12.57
N PHE A 224 -29.20 -0.41 -12.02
CA PHE A 224 -27.97 -1.12 -12.38
C PHE A 224 -28.11 -2.64 -12.15
N LEU A 225 -28.66 -3.04 -11.00
CA LEU A 225 -28.90 -4.45 -10.69
C LEU A 225 -29.90 -5.11 -11.64
N VAL A 226 -31.00 -4.43 -11.98
CA VAL A 226 -31.97 -4.93 -12.97
C VAL A 226 -31.32 -5.08 -14.36
N LEU A 227 -30.51 -4.10 -14.77
CA LEU A 227 -29.78 -4.16 -16.05
C LEU A 227 -28.78 -5.32 -16.10
N ILE A 228 -28.02 -5.56 -15.02
CA ILE A 228 -27.09 -6.70 -14.96
C ILE A 228 -27.84 -8.02 -15.10
N ILE A 229 -28.95 -8.19 -14.37
CA ILE A 229 -29.78 -9.40 -14.47
C ILE A 229 -30.28 -9.58 -15.90
N TYR A 230 -30.84 -8.53 -16.51
CA TYR A 230 -31.29 -8.57 -17.90
C TYR A 230 -30.16 -8.99 -18.86
N LEU A 231 -29.00 -8.33 -18.78
CA LEU A 231 -27.83 -8.64 -19.62
C LEU A 231 -27.35 -10.08 -19.43
N THR A 232 -27.34 -10.59 -18.19
CA THR A 232 -26.94 -11.98 -17.93
C THR A 232 -27.90 -12.98 -18.57
N LEU A 233 -29.21 -12.75 -18.48
CA LEU A 233 -30.20 -13.64 -19.09
C LEU A 233 -30.07 -13.63 -20.62
N THR A 234 -29.89 -12.46 -21.24
CA THR A 234 -29.70 -12.33 -22.68
C THR A 234 -28.42 -13.03 -23.16
N GLU A 235 -27.31 -12.88 -22.44
CA GLU A 235 -26.04 -13.51 -22.79
C GLU A 235 -26.07 -15.03 -22.60
N ILE A 236 -26.71 -15.52 -21.53
CA ILE A 236 -26.90 -16.96 -21.30
C ILE A 236 -27.75 -17.57 -22.44
N GLN A 237 -28.84 -16.92 -22.83
CA GLN A 237 -29.65 -17.39 -23.97
C GLN A 237 -28.86 -17.40 -25.27
N SER A 238 -28.02 -16.39 -25.51
CA SER A 238 -27.16 -16.29 -26.69
C SER A 238 -26.10 -17.38 -26.71
N LEU A 239 -25.51 -17.70 -25.56
CA LEU A 239 -24.54 -18.78 -25.37
C LEU A 239 -25.17 -20.15 -25.68
N ILE A 240 -26.39 -20.41 -25.19
CA ILE A 240 -27.10 -21.68 -25.42
C ILE A 240 -27.40 -21.88 -26.92
N ARG A 241 -27.82 -20.82 -27.62
CA ARG A 241 -28.15 -20.90 -29.06
C ARG A 241 -26.92 -21.07 -29.95
N LYS A 242 -25.85 -20.30 -29.70
CA LYS A 242 -24.67 -20.22 -30.58
C LYS A 242 -23.56 -21.23 -30.23
N LYS A 243 -23.63 -21.86 -29.05
CA LYS A 243 -22.69 -22.90 -28.55
C LYS A 243 -21.23 -22.50 -28.79
N GLN A 244 -20.43 -23.36 -29.42
CA GLN A 244 -18.99 -23.15 -29.60
C GLN A 244 -18.61 -22.06 -30.61
N ALA A 245 -19.51 -21.70 -31.54
CA ALA A 245 -19.26 -20.60 -32.47
C ALA A 245 -19.18 -19.25 -31.75
N TYR A 246 -19.74 -19.15 -30.53
CA TYR A 246 -19.78 -17.92 -29.75
C TYR A 246 -18.41 -17.52 -29.18
N PHE A 247 -17.59 -18.49 -28.79
CA PHE A 247 -16.25 -18.25 -28.21
C PHE A 247 -15.22 -17.72 -29.20
N ARG A 248 -15.51 -17.75 -30.51
CA ARG A 248 -14.60 -17.25 -31.56
C ARG A 248 -14.74 -15.75 -31.81
N VAL A 249 -15.72 -15.08 -31.21
CA VAL A 249 -16.00 -13.65 -31.45
C VAL A 249 -15.35 -12.81 -30.36
N PHE A 250 -14.52 -11.83 -30.72
CA PHE A 250 -13.86 -10.93 -29.75
C PHE A 250 -14.83 -10.26 -28.76
N TRP A 251 -16.00 -9.83 -29.23
CA TRP A 251 -17.03 -9.16 -28.42
C TRP A 251 -17.57 -9.99 -27.26
N PHE A 252 -17.55 -11.32 -27.39
CA PHE A 252 -17.92 -12.25 -26.31
C PHE A 252 -17.11 -11.96 -25.04
N TYR A 253 -15.79 -11.82 -25.17
CA TYR A 253 -14.91 -11.61 -24.02
C TYR A 253 -15.23 -10.29 -23.31
N ILE A 254 -15.47 -9.21 -24.05
CA ILE A 254 -15.86 -7.92 -23.47
C ILE A 254 -17.19 -8.02 -22.71
N GLU A 255 -18.19 -8.68 -23.27
CA GLU A 255 -19.53 -8.80 -22.65
C GLU A 255 -19.49 -9.65 -21.38
N TRP A 256 -18.78 -10.78 -21.40
CA TRP A 256 -18.60 -11.61 -20.22
C TRP A 256 -17.71 -10.96 -19.16
N SER A 257 -16.69 -10.18 -19.56
CA SER A 257 -15.90 -9.39 -18.61
C SER A 257 -16.74 -8.32 -17.92
N ILE A 258 -17.63 -7.62 -18.64
CA ILE A 258 -18.57 -6.65 -18.04
C ILE A 258 -19.50 -7.33 -17.05
N ILE A 259 -20.09 -8.47 -17.41
CA ILE A 259 -20.96 -9.25 -16.52
C ILE A 259 -20.20 -9.75 -15.28
N GLY A 260 -19.00 -10.30 -15.48
CA GLY A 260 -18.15 -10.78 -14.40
C GLY A 260 -17.79 -9.67 -13.41
N CYS A 261 -17.25 -8.55 -13.92
CA CYS A 261 -16.97 -7.37 -13.10
C CYS A 261 -18.22 -6.90 -12.36
N SER A 262 -19.36 -6.84 -13.05
CA SER A 262 -20.62 -6.38 -12.46
C SER A 262 -21.06 -7.24 -11.27
N TRP A 263 -21.06 -8.57 -11.39
CA TRP A 263 -21.40 -9.47 -10.27
C TRP A 263 -20.38 -9.42 -9.14
N THR A 264 -19.08 -9.34 -9.46
CA THR A 264 -18.04 -9.15 -8.45
C THR A 264 -18.23 -7.84 -7.69
N SER A 265 -18.63 -6.75 -8.37
CA SER A 265 -18.90 -5.46 -7.72
C SER A 265 -20.06 -5.57 -6.71
N VAL A 266 -21.14 -6.27 -7.07
CA VAL A 266 -22.27 -6.55 -6.16
C VAL A 266 -21.80 -7.34 -4.93
N GLY A 267 -20.97 -8.37 -5.13
CA GLY A 267 -20.38 -9.15 -4.04
C GLY A 267 -19.55 -8.29 -3.08
N LEU A 268 -18.70 -7.42 -3.63
CA LEU A 268 -17.88 -6.49 -2.83
C LEU A 268 -18.72 -5.47 -2.07
N VAL A 269 -19.80 -4.94 -2.68
CA VAL A 269 -20.73 -4.03 -1.99
C VAL A 269 -21.40 -4.71 -0.80
N ILE A 270 -21.84 -5.97 -0.96
CA ILE A 270 -22.45 -6.75 0.13
C ILE A 270 -21.42 -7.00 1.24
N TRP A 271 -20.18 -7.34 0.88
CA TRP A 271 -19.12 -7.54 1.85
C TRP A 271 -18.79 -6.26 2.62
N ARG A 272 -18.60 -5.14 1.90
CA ARG A 272 -18.40 -3.81 2.49
C ARG A 272 -19.52 -3.46 3.47
N TYR A 273 -20.78 -3.72 3.10
CA TYR A 273 -21.94 -3.46 3.96
C TYR A 273 -21.93 -4.29 5.25
N ARG A 274 -21.63 -5.60 5.15
CA ARG A 274 -21.52 -6.48 6.32
C ARG A 274 -20.42 -6.03 7.27
N GLU A 275 -19.25 -5.70 6.73
CA GLU A 275 -18.11 -5.29 7.52
C GLU A 275 -18.35 -3.95 8.21
N MET A 276 -18.93 -3.01 7.48
CA MET A 276 -19.31 -1.73 8.05
C MET A 276 -20.38 -1.87 9.15
N SER A 277 -21.34 -2.79 9.00
CA SER A 277 -22.33 -3.09 10.04
C SER A 277 -21.68 -3.63 11.31
N ARG A 278 -20.67 -4.51 11.17
CA ARG A 278 -19.88 -5.03 12.29
C ARG A 278 -19.17 -3.90 13.05
N ILE A 279 -18.51 -3.00 12.31
CA ILE A 279 -17.80 -1.84 12.88
C ILE A 279 -18.77 -0.86 13.53
N GLY A 280 -19.94 -0.61 12.94
CA GLY A 280 -20.97 0.25 13.54
C GLY A 280 -21.43 -0.26 14.90
N ILE A 281 -21.69 -1.57 15.03
CA ILE A 281 -22.04 -2.21 16.31
C ILE A 281 -20.91 -2.06 17.32
N LEU A 282 -19.66 -2.26 16.90
CA LEU A 282 -18.48 -2.12 17.76
C LEU A 282 -18.28 -0.68 18.23
N PHE A 283 -18.47 0.30 17.35
CA PHE A 283 -18.41 1.73 17.68
C PHE A 283 -19.45 2.11 18.73
N HIS A 284 -20.70 1.64 18.56
CA HIS A 284 -21.78 1.89 19.54
C HIS A 284 -21.51 1.24 20.90
N LYS A 285 -21.00 0.00 20.92
CA LYS A 285 -20.66 -0.69 22.18
C LYS A 285 -19.54 0.00 22.97
N THR A 286 -18.61 0.64 22.26
CA THR A 286 -17.39 1.23 22.84
C THR A 286 -17.48 2.73 23.03
N ASN A 287 -18.63 3.33 22.73
CA ASN A 287 -18.83 4.79 22.68
C ASN A 287 -17.78 5.52 21.81
N GLY A 288 -17.24 4.85 20.80
CA GLY A 288 -16.17 5.38 19.94
C GLY A 288 -14.83 5.59 20.63
N MET A 289 -14.65 5.06 21.84
CA MET A 289 -13.41 5.23 22.61
C MET A 289 -12.38 4.15 22.34
N GLN A 290 -12.72 3.07 21.62
CA GLN A 290 -11.79 2.00 21.24
C GLN A 290 -11.18 2.24 19.85
N TYR A 291 -9.97 1.74 19.62
CA TYR A 291 -9.38 1.68 18.28
C TYR A 291 -10.25 0.84 17.33
N LEU A 292 -10.55 1.40 16.17
CA LEU A 292 -11.28 0.74 15.10
C LEU A 292 -10.39 0.67 13.87
N ASN A 293 -10.09 -0.56 13.44
CA ASN A 293 -9.40 -0.77 12.19
C ASN A 293 -10.38 -0.60 11.02
N LEU A 294 -10.22 0.47 10.25
CA LEU A 294 -11.02 0.77 9.06
C LEU A 294 -10.33 0.38 7.75
N GLU A 295 -9.13 -0.19 7.84
CA GLU A 295 -8.29 -0.54 6.68
C GLU A 295 -8.99 -1.52 5.73
N LEU A 296 -9.63 -2.56 6.26
CA LEU A 296 -10.32 -3.55 5.43
C LEU A 296 -11.42 -2.90 4.61
N VAL A 297 -12.24 -2.05 5.24
CA VAL A 297 -13.33 -1.34 4.57
C VAL A 297 -12.79 -0.43 3.49
N ALA A 298 -11.73 0.34 3.80
CA ALA A 298 -11.08 1.23 2.85
C ALA A 298 -10.49 0.46 1.65
N SER A 299 -9.86 -0.68 1.90
CA SER A 299 -9.30 -1.55 0.86
C SER A 299 -10.39 -2.14 -0.03
N VAL A 300 -11.50 -2.64 0.55
CA VAL A 300 -12.65 -3.13 -0.23
C VAL A 300 -13.26 -2.02 -1.09
N ASP A 301 -13.34 -0.78 -0.57
CA ASP A 301 -13.83 0.37 -1.33
C ASP A 301 -12.91 0.74 -2.51
N ASN A 302 -11.60 0.70 -2.30
CA ASN A 302 -10.61 0.87 -3.37
C ASN A 302 -10.73 -0.20 -4.46
N TYR A 303 -10.85 -1.48 -4.07
CA TYR A 303 -11.05 -2.58 -5.04
C TYR A 303 -12.36 -2.41 -5.81
N LEU A 304 -13.44 -2.03 -5.13
CA LEU A 304 -14.72 -1.74 -5.77
C LEU A 304 -14.59 -0.59 -6.78
N THR A 305 -13.90 0.50 -6.42
CA THR A 305 -13.68 1.65 -7.30
C THR A 305 -12.87 1.27 -8.55
N CYS A 306 -11.79 0.50 -8.38
CA CYS A 306 -11.00 -0.01 -9.48
C CYS A 306 -11.84 -0.90 -10.42
N LEU A 307 -12.62 -1.80 -9.84
CA LEU A 307 -13.44 -2.75 -10.60
C LEU A 307 -14.61 -2.07 -11.34
N LEU A 308 -15.24 -1.05 -10.73
CA LEU A 308 -16.23 -0.20 -11.42
C LEU A 308 -15.57 0.62 -12.54
N GLY A 309 -14.37 1.15 -12.31
CA GLY A 309 -13.58 1.83 -13.34
C GLY A 309 -13.30 0.92 -14.55
N LEU A 310 -12.86 -0.32 -14.29
CA LEU A 310 -12.65 -1.33 -15.33
C LEU A 310 -13.96 -1.66 -16.06
N CYS A 311 -15.07 -1.79 -15.34
CA CYS A 311 -16.39 -2.03 -15.93
C CYS A 311 -16.81 -0.89 -16.86
N CYS A 312 -16.63 0.37 -16.42
CA CYS A 312 -16.89 1.55 -17.24
C CYS A 312 -16.00 1.59 -18.48
N TYR A 313 -14.72 1.28 -18.34
CA TYR A 313 -13.78 1.20 -19.46
C TYR A 313 -14.20 0.15 -20.51
N LEU A 314 -14.56 -1.06 -20.07
CA LEU A 314 -15.07 -2.10 -20.96
C LEU A 314 -16.40 -1.70 -21.62
N ALA A 315 -17.28 -1.03 -20.88
CA ALA A 315 -18.53 -0.49 -21.43
C ALA A 315 -18.26 0.58 -22.51
N MET A 316 -17.23 1.41 -22.34
CA MET A 316 -16.80 2.37 -23.37
C MET A 316 -16.28 1.66 -24.63
N ILE A 317 -15.51 0.57 -24.49
CA ILE A 317 -15.10 -0.26 -25.64
C ILE A 317 -16.33 -0.86 -26.35
N LYS A 318 -17.34 -1.31 -25.59
CA LYS A 318 -18.61 -1.79 -26.16
C LYS A 318 -19.33 -0.68 -26.93
N LEU A 319 -19.27 0.57 -26.46
CA LEU A 319 -19.81 1.74 -27.16
C LEU A 319 -19.17 1.93 -28.55
N ILE A 320 -17.86 1.71 -28.67
CA ILE A 320 -17.14 1.71 -29.97
C ILE A 320 -17.71 0.65 -30.92
N GLY A 321 -18.13 -0.50 -30.39
CA GLY A 321 -18.81 -1.54 -31.17
C GLY A 321 -20.09 -1.06 -31.84
N PHE A 322 -20.87 -0.19 -31.17
CA PHE A 322 -22.08 0.39 -31.74
C PHE A 322 -21.79 1.44 -32.82
N PHE A 323 -20.65 2.15 -32.78
CA PHE A 323 -20.30 3.13 -33.81
C PHE A 323 -19.93 2.54 -35.17
N ARG A 324 -19.92 1.20 -35.31
CA ARG A 324 -19.71 0.49 -36.59
C ARG A 324 -20.78 0.80 -37.65
N PHE A 325 -21.92 1.37 -37.28
CA PHE A 325 -22.93 1.83 -38.23
C PHE A 325 -22.44 2.99 -39.12
N ASN A 326 -21.42 3.74 -38.70
CA ASN A 326 -20.82 4.76 -39.55
C ASN A 326 -19.87 4.11 -40.58
N ARG A 327 -20.16 4.30 -41.87
CA ARG A 327 -19.35 3.78 -42.98
C ARG A 327 -17.87 4.12 -42.86
N ARG A 328 -17.52 5.33 -42.38
CA ARG A 328 -16.12 5.76 -42.22
C ARG A 328 -15.38 4.95 -41.14
N LEU A 329 -16.03 4.71 -40.00
CA LEU A 329 -15.48 3.94 -38.89
C LEU A 329 -15.39 2.44 -39.21
N SER A 330 -16.35 1.92 -39.99
CA SER A 330 -16.32 0.53 -40.46
C SER A 330 -15.12 0.26 -41.39
N VAL A 331 -14.81 1.18 -42.31
CA VAL A 331 -13.61 1.10 -43.16
C VAL A 331 -12.34 1.12 -42.31
N PHE A 332 -12.24 2.04 -41.33
CA PHE A 332 -11.11 2.10 -40.40
C PHE A 332 -10.91 0.81 -39.60
N ASN A 333 -11.99 0.22 -39.07
CA ASN A 333 -11.90 -1.04 -38.35
C ASN A 333 -11.45 -2.20 -39.27
N ARG A 334 -11.86 -2.19 -40.54
CA ARG A 334 -11.44 -3.21 -41.51
C ARG A 334 -9.97 -3.06 -41.92
N THR A 335 -9.48 -1.83 -42.06
CA THR A 335 -8.04 -1.59 -42.29
C THR A 335 -7.21 -2.01 -41.10
N LEU A 336 -7.68 -1.75 -39.87
CA LEU A 336 -7.01 -2.18 -38.64
C LEU A 336 -7.00 -3.70 -38.50
N GLN A 337 -8.11 -4.38 -38.81
CA GLN A 337 -8.18 -5.85 -38.82
C GLN A 337 -7.25 -6.48 -39.87
N TYR A 338 -7.12 -5.86 -41.04
CA TYR A 338 -6.20 -6.33 -42.09
C TYR A 338 -4.74 -6.16 -41.65
N ALA A 339 -4.39 -5.00 -41.08
CA ALA A 339 -3.04 -4.72 -40.59
C ALA A 339 -2.71 -5.40 -39.25
N ALA A 340 -3.70 -5.93 -38.51
CA ALA A 340 -3.51 -6.47 -37.16
C ALA A 340 -2.48 -7.60 -37.12
N LYS A 341 -2.44 -8.45 -38.15
CA LYS A 341 -1.48 -9.56 -38.23
C LYS A 341 -0.05 -9.03 -38.40
N ASP A 342 0.16 -8.06 -39.27
CA ASP A 342 1.46 -7.45 -39.52
C ASP A 342 1.94 -6.63 -38.31
N LEU A 343 1.02 -5.89 -37.68
CA LEU A 343 1.29 -5.13 -36.46
C LEU A 343 1.63 -6.07 -35.29
N LEU A 344 1.04 -7.25 -35.23
CA LEU A 344 1.37 -8.26 -34.22
C LEU A 344 2.79 -8.83 -34.44
N TYR A 345 3.19 -9.12 -35.68
CA TYR A 345 4.57 -9.55 -35.95
C TYR A 345 5.59 -8.46 -35.61
N PHE A 346 5.31 -7.21 -36.00
CA PHE A 346 6.14 -6.06 -35.64
C PHE A 346 6.22 -5.87 -34.11
N SER A 347 5.08 -5.94 -33.42
CA SER A 347 5.01 -5.83 -31.96
C SER A 347 5.82 -6.91 -31.25
N LEU A 348 5.83 -8.14 -31.78
CA LEU A 348 6.64 -9.23 -31.22
C LEU A 348 8.14 -8.98 -31.42
N GLN A 349 8.56 -8.54 -32.60
CA GLN A 349 9.95 -8.18 -32.86
C GLN A 349 10.41 -7.03 -31.96
N PHE A 350 9.60 -5.97 -31.86
CA PHE A 350 9.86 -4.83 -30.99
C PHE A 350 9.96 -5.25 -29.52
N SER A 351 9.06 -6.11 -29.04
CA SER A 351 9.05 -6.58 -27.65
C SER A 351 10.32 -7.37 -27.29
N ILE A 352 10.85 -8.18 -28.22
CA ILE A 352 12.12 -8.89 -28.00
C ILE A 352 13.27 -7.91 -27.83
N ILE A 353 13.36 -6.90 -28.70
CA ILE A 353 14.40 -5.87 -28.64
C ILE A 353 14.25 -5.04 -27.36
N ALA A 354 13.04 -4.58 -27.05
CA ALA A 354 12.74 -3.82 -25.84
C ALA A 354 13.11 -4.61 -24.57
N PHE A 355 12.76 -5.90 -24.51
CA PHE A 355 13.12 -6.76 -23.39
C PHE A 355 14.64 -6.91 -23.24
N ALA A 356 15.38 -7.04 -24.34
CA ALA A 356 16.84 -7.11 -24.31
C ALA A 356 17.44 -5.83 -23.72
N PHE A 357 16.92 -4.65 -24.09
CA PHE A 357 17.34 -3.39 -23.48
C PHE A 357 16.97 -3.33 -22.00
N ILE A 358 15.74 -3.62 -21.62
CA ILE A 358 15.29 -3.61 -20.22
C ILE A 358 16.18 -4.53 -19.37
N ALA A 359 16.51 -5.72 -19.87
CA ALA A 359 17.40 -6.65 -19.18
C ALA A 359 18.82 -6.10 -19.04
N LEU A 360 19.36 -5.46 -20.09
CA LEU A 360 20.66 -4.80 -20.05
C LEU A 360 20.68 -3.66 -19.01
N PHE A 361 19.68 -2.77 -19.03
CA PHE A 361 19.55 -1.67 -18.08
C PHE A 361 19.44 -2.16 -16.64
N TYR A 362 18.64 -3.19 -16.41
CA TYR A 362 18.52 -3.82 -15.10
C TYR A 362 19.89 -4.32 -14.61
N LEU A 363 20.61 -5.09 -15.43
CA LEU A 363 21.91 -5.65 -15.04
C LEU A 363 23.00 -4.59 -14.82
N LEU A 364 23.03 -3.53 -15.63
CA LEU A 364 24.03 -2.47 -15.50
C LEU A 364 23.76 -1.53 -14.32
N PHE A 365 22.49 -1.21 -14.06
CA PHE A 365 22.12 -0.10 -13.16
C PHE A 365 21.37 -0.53 -11.90
N THR A 366 21.11 -1.81 -11.67
CA THR A 366 20.40 -2.30 -10.46
C THR A 366 20.99 -1.80 -9.15
N ALA A 367 22.33 -1.66 -9.07
CA ALA A 367 23.01 -1.21 -7.86
C ALA A 367 23.11 0.32 -7.74
N ALA A 368 22.89 1.06 -8.82
CA ALA A 368 23.16 2.50 -8.89
C ALA A 368 21.89 3.36 -8.96
N VAL A 369 20.83 2.88 -9.62
CA VAL A 369 19.62 3.64 -9.92
C VAL A 369 18.40 2.95 -9.32
N GLN A 370 17.63 3.67 -8.50
CA GLN A 370 16.44 3.15 -7.83
C GLN A 370 15.38 2.65 -8.83
N SER A 371 15.21 3.35 -9.96
CA SER A 371 14.30 2.95 -11.04
C SER A 371 14.70 1.63 -11.71
N CYS A 372 15.97 1.21 -11.60
CA CYS A 372 16.46 -0.08 -12.10
C CYS A 372 16.53 -1.17 -11.02
N SER A 373 16.04 -0.91 -9.81
CA SER A 373 16.18 -1.85 -8.69
C SER A 373 15.40 -3.16 -8.91
N THR A 374 14.29 -3.10 -9.64
CA THR A 374 13.52 -4.29 -10.06
C THR A 374 13.25 -4.25 -11.55
N LEU A 375 13.04 -5.42 -12.14
CA LEU A 375 12.70 -5.53 -13.55
C LEU A 375 11.42 -4.73 -13.88
N LEU A 376 10.41 -4.77 -13.01
CA LEU A 376 9.16 -4.04 -13.20
C LEU A 376 9.38 -2.51 -13.21
N LEU A 377 10.13 -1.97 -12.24
CA LEU A 377 10.44 -0.54 -12.23
C LEU A 377 11.29 -0.15 -13.45
N THR A 378 12.16 -1.04 -13.91
CA THR A 378 12.95 -0.83 -15.14
C THR A 378 12.03 -0.79 -16.37
N THR A 379 11.01 -1.66 -16.44
CA THR A 379 10.02 -1.61 -17.52
C THR A 379 9.21 -0.32 -17.49
N GLN A 380 8.82 0.15 -16.30
CA GLN A 380 8.08 1.40 -16.14
C GLN A 380 8.92 2.58 -16.59
N MET A 381 10.17 2.66 -16.14
CA MET A 381 11.10 3.70 -16.56
C MET A 381 11.31 3.68 -18.07
N PHE A 382 11.53 2.52 -18.70
CA PHE A 382 11.69 2.41 -20.15
C PHE A 382 10.46 2.88 -20.94
N ILE A 383 9.26 2.69 -20.39
CA ILE A 383 8.00 3.16 -21.01
C ILE A 383 7.82 4.67 -20.77
N GLU A 384 8.13 5.15 -19.58
CA GLU A 384 8.01 6.56 -19.17
C GLU A 384 9.07 7.46 -19.81
N GLU A 385 10.24 6.95 -20.16
CA GLU A 385 11.30 7.70 -20.84
C GLU A 385 10.88 8.19 -22.25
N HIS A 386 9.77 7.67 -22.78
CA HIS A 386 9.13 8.22 -23.98
C HIS A 386 8.30 9.50 -23.74
N ASP A 387 8.21 9.99 -22.49
CA ASP A 387 7.47 11.19 -22.08
C ASP A 387 8.43 12.30 -21.56
N VAL A 388 9.34 12.77 -22.43
CA VAL A 388 10.06 14.08 -22.53
C VAL A 388 10.74 14.72 -21.28
N GLN A 389 10.42 14.41 -20.03
CA GLN A 389 10.81 15.23 -18.87
C GLN A 389 11.99 14.67 -18.03
N THR A 390 12.42 13.43 -18.27
CA THR A 390 13.54 12.77 -17.57
C THR A 390 14.91 12.97 -18.24
N HIS A 391 14.98 13.57 -19.43
CA HIS A 391 16.23 13.72 -20.18
C HIS A 391 17.32 14.54 -19.46
N LEU A 392 16.93 15.53 -18.66
CA LEU A 392 17.90 16.45 -18.01
C LEU A 392 18.60 15.85 -16.80
N GLU A 393 17.91 15.04 -15.98
CA GLU A 393 18.55 14.34 -14.86
C GLU A 393 19.42 13.17 -15.35
N TYR A 394 19.04 12.57 -16.49
CA TYR A 394 19.77 11.46 -17.08
C TYR A 394 21.11 11.91 -17.70
N GLU A 395 21.13 13.01 -18.45
CA GLU A 395 22.39 13.55 -19.00
C GLU A 395 23.40 13.89 -17.89
N GLU A 396 22.94 14.48 -16.78
CA GLU A 396 23.83 14.84 -15.67
C GLU A 396 24.38 13.62 -14.91
N GLN A 397 23.63 12.51 -14.86
CA GLN A 397 24.08 11.26 -14.26
C GLN A 397 25.02 10.47 -15.18
N VAL A 398 24.74 10.42 -16.48
CA VAL A 398 25.61 9.79 -17.47
C VAL A 398 26.94 10.53 -17.59
N HIS A 399 26.93 11.87 -17.57
CA HIS A 399 28.15 12.66 -17.62
C HIS A 399 29.06 12.43 -16.39
N ARG A 400 28.47 12.34 -15.19
CA ARG A 400 29.20 12.00 -13.95
C ARG A 400 29.75 10.57 -13.96
N PHE A 401 29.07 9.65 -14.63
CA PHE A 401 29.54 8.27 -14.76
C PHE A 401 30.68 8.15 -15.78
N SER A 402 30.60 8.86 -16.90
CA SER A 402 31.70 8.97 -17.89
C SER A 402 32.98 9.48 -17.24
N GLU A 403 32.90 10.58 -16.49
CA GLU A 403 34.07 11.14 -15.79
C GLU A 403 34.71 10.15 -14.80
N ARG A 404 33.90 9.32 -14.14
CA ARG A 404 34.41 8.28 -13.23
C ARG A 404 35.11 7.15 -13.97
N ILE A 405 34.61 6.75 -15.14
CA ILE A 405 35.27 5.73 -15.98
C ILE A 405 36.60 6.27 -16.51
N ASP A 406 36.62 7.51 -16.99
CA ASP A 406 37.85 8.14 -17.50
C ASP A 406 38.91 8.29 -16.39
N GLN A 407 38.49 8.62 -15.17
CA GLN A 407 39.39 8.67 -14.01
C GLN A 407 39.94 7.28 -13.63
N LEU A 408 39.14 6.22 -13.73
CA LEU A 408 39.57 4.85 -13.46
C LEU A 408 40.52 4.33 -14.55
N LEU A 409 40.25 4.64 -15.82
CA LEU A 409 41.14 4.30 -16.94
C LEU A 409 42.48 5.03 -16.83
N ALA A 410 42.47 6.33 -16.51
CA ALA A 410 43.68 7.10 -16.29
C ALA A 410 44.49 6.60 -15.07
N ALA A 411 43.82 6.07 -14.04
CA ALA A 411 44.49 5.44 -12.90
C ALA A 411 45.12 4.10 -13.29
N LEU A 412 44.48 3.31 -14.14
CA LEU A 412 45.00 2.03 -14.64
C LEU A 412 46.21 2.21 -15.57
N GLU A 413 46.22 3.23 -16.43
CA GLU A 413 47.39 3.55 -17.28
C GLU A 413 48.63 3.96 -16.45
N ARG A 414 48.43 4.62 -15.30
CA ARG A 414 49.52 4.95 -14.37
C ARG A 414 50.08 3.75 -13.62
N VAL A 415 49.31 2.67 -13.50
CA VAL A 415 49.75 1.42 -12.85
C VAL A 415 50.43 0.49 -13.87
N GLY A 416 50.06 0.56 -15.15
CA GLY A 416 50.70 -0.22 -16.22
C GLY A 416 52.04 0.32 -16.73
N SER A 417 52.52 1.45 -16.20
CA SER A 417 53.78 2.12 -16.58
C SER A 417 54.91 1.96 -15.55
N TYR A 418 54.78 1.02 -14.61
CA TYR A 418 55.83 0.62 -13.65
C TYR A 418 56.29 -0.82 -13.86
#